data_AF-A0A353N5I7-F1
#
_entry.id   AF-A0A353N5I7-F1
#
_cell.length_a   1.000
_cell.length_b   1.000
_cell.length_c   1.000
_cell.angle_alpha   90.00
_cell.angle_beta   90.00
_cell.angle_gamma   90.00
#
_symmetry.space_group_name_H-M   'P 1'
#
loop_
_entity.id
_entity.type
_entity.pdbx_description
1 polymer ?
#
loop_
_entity_poly.entity_id
_entity_poly.type
_entity_poly.pdbx_seq_one_letter_code
_entity_poly.pdbx_strand_id
1 'polypeptide(L)'
;LVSQIQPHFLYNTLNGFLGLNRLGKRKLLEESILNLTDMLRYTLTPGEYYQSTVENEFEFIEKYCTLQKLRFKEKMETLINC
;
A
#
# COMPACT_ATOMS: atom_id res chain seq x y z
N LEU A 1 8.87 -15.56 -0.55
CA LEU A 1 9.07 -14.86 -1.85
C LEU A 1 7.75 -14.61 -2.58
N VAL A 2 6.81 -15.58 -2.64
CA VAL A 2 5.38 -15.33 -2.99
C VAL A 2 4.60 -14.65 -1.82
N SER A 3 5.27 -14.35 -0.70
CA SER A 3 4.63 -14.15 0.61
C SER A 3 4.49 -12.70 1.09
N GLN A 4 5.07 -11.70 0.43
CA GLN A 4 5.02 -10.32 0.94
C GLN A 4 4.00 -9.43 0.24
N ILE A 5 3.78 -9.58 -1.07
CA ILE A 5 2.69 -8.92 -1.79
C ILE A 5 2.07 -9.89 -2.80
N GLN A 6 0.77 -10.18 -2.65
CA GLN A 6 0.05 -11.05 -3.58
C GLN A 6 -0.08 -10.35 -4.96
N PRO A 7 0.17 -11.02 -6.10
CA PRO A 7 0.01 -10.41 -7.43
C PRO A 7 -1.37 -9.76 -7.66
N HIS A 8 -2.41 -10.37 -7.09
CA HIS A 8 -3.77 -9.83 -7.12
C HIS A 8 -3.92 -8.46 -6.42
N PHE A 9 -3.14 -8.20 -5.37
CA PHE A 9 -3.11 -6.88 -4.73
C PHE A 9 -2.64 -5.81 -5.72
N LEU A 10 -1.55 -6.06 -6.45
CA LEU A 10 -1.02 -5.11 -7.44
C LEU A 10 -2.06 -4.81 -8.52
N TYR A 11 -2.73 -5.83 -9.08
CA TYR A 11 -3.80 -5.62 -10.05
C TYR A 11 -4.94 -4.74 -9.50
N ASN A 12 -5.36 -4.98 -8.26
CA ASN A 12 -6.43 -4.19 -7.65
C ASN A 12 -6.00 -2.75 -7.35
N THR A 13 -4.78 -2.55 -6.88
CA THR A 13 -4.23 -1.22 -6.61
C THR A 13 -4.16 -0.40 -7.89
N LEU A 14 -3.66 -0.98 -8.99
CA LEU A 14 -3.63 -0.32 -10.31
C LEU A 14 -5.05 -0.01 -10.84
N ASN A 15 -6.02 -0.91 -10.66
CA ASN A 15 -7.41 -0.63 -10.99
C ASN A 15 -8.01 0.50 -10.13
N GLY A 16 -7.65 0.56 -8.85
CA GLY A 16 -7.98 1.67 -7.95
C GLY A 16 -7.44 3.01 -8.48
N PHE A 17 -6.20 3.03 -8.97
CA PHE A 17 -5.59 4.22 -9.57
C PHE A 17 -6.34 4.68 -10.83
N LEU A 18 -6.73 3.75 -11.70
CA LEU A 18 -7.59 4.07 -12.85
C LEU A 18 -8.92 4.68 -12.40
N GLY A 19 -9.51 4.17 -11.32
CA GLY A 19 -10.71 4.73 -10.71
C GLY A 19 -10.50 6.17 -10.20
N LEU A 20 -9.42 6.42 -9.45
CA LEU A 20 -9.07 7.75 -8.96
C LEU A 20 -8.82 8.74 -10.10
N ASN A 21 -8.12 8.32 -11.14
CA ASN A 21 -7.86 9.12 -12.34
C ASN A 21 -9.17 9.52 -13.03
N ARG A 22 -10.09 8.57 -13.25
CA ARG A 22 -11.42 8.83 -13.84
C ARG A 22 -12.26 9.80 -13.01
N LEU A 23 -12.11 9.76 -11.68
CA LEU A 23 -12.80 10.66 -10.76
C LEU A 23 -12.10 12.03 -10.59
N GLY A 24 -10.96 12.26 -11.27
CA GLY A 24 -10.20 13.51 -11.15
C GLY A 24 -9.53 13.71 -9.78
N LYS A 25 -9.43 12.66 -8.94
CA LYS A 25 -8.84 12.73 -7.60
C LYS A 25 -7.30 12.69 -7.64
N ARG A 26 -6.70 13.70 -8.29
CA ARG A 26 -5.25 13.74 -8.61
C ARG A 26 -4.35 13.62 -7.39
N LYS A 27 -4.63 14.38 -6.32
CA LYS A 27 -3.83 14.36 -5.09
C LYS A 27 -3.80 12.96 -4.44
N LEU A 28 -4.98 12.36 -4.27
CA LEU A 28 -5.09 11.00 -3.70
C LEU A 28 -4.43 9.95 -4.60
N LEU A 29 -4.52 10.11 -5.92
CA LEU A 29 -3.83 9.23 -6.86
C LEU A 29 -2.32 9.28 -6.69
N GLU A 30 -1.74 10.49 -6.63
CA GLU A 30 -0.30 10.70 -6.45
C GLU A 30 0.19 10.11 -5.12
N GLU A 31 -0.50 10.41 -4.02
CA GLU A 31 -0.21 9.83 -2.69
C GLU A 31 -0.26 8.30 -2.71
N SER A 32 -1.24 7.73 -3.42
CA SER A 32 -1.37 6.27 -3.51
C SER A 32 -0.25 5.63 -4.35
N ILE A 33 0.23 6.30 -5.40
CA ILE A 33 1.37 5.85 -6.19
C ILE A 33 2.65 5.86 -5.34
N LEU A 34 2.85 6.92 -4.56
CA LEU A 34 4.00 7.02 -3.64
C LEU A 34 3.98 5.91 -2.59
N ASN A 35 2.82 5.68 -1.96
CA ASN A 35 2.65 4.60 -0.99
C ASN A 35 2.98 3.21 -1.59
N LEU A 36 2.49 2.93 -2.80
CA LEU A 36 2.82 1.68 -3.48
C LEU A 36 4.31 1.56 -3.80
N THR A 37 4.94 2.67 -4.21
CA THR A 37 6.37 2.72 -4.54
C THR A 37 7.23 2.43 -3.30
N ASP A 38 6.92 3.07 -2.17
CA ASP A 38 7.62 2.83 -0.91
C ASP A 38 7.45 1.40 -0.42
N MET A 39 6.24 0.86 -0.50
CA MET A 39 5.97 -0.53 -0.15
C MET A 39 6.75 -1.53 -1.00
N LEU A 40 6.82 -1.28 -2.31
CA LEU A 40 7.60 -2.11 -3.23
C LEU A 40 9.09 -2.00 -2.95
N ARG A 41 9.60 -0.79 -2.64
CA ARG A 41 11.00 -0.61 -2.23
C ARG A 41 11.30 -1.45 -0.99
N TYR A 42 10.46 -1.34 0.03
CA TYR A 42 10.59 -2.11 1.28
C TYR A 42 10.60 -3.62 1.06
N THR A 43 9.70 -4.10 0.20
CA THR A 43 9.53 -5.54 -0.09
C THR A 43 10.66 -6.11 -0.94
N LEU A 44 11.18 -5.33 -1.89
CA LEU A 44 12.12 -5.80 -2.91
C LEU A 44 13.58 -5.52 -2.57
N THR A 45 13.86 -4.67 -1.58
CA THR A 45 15.24 -4.34 -1.17
C THR A 45 15.80 -5.42 -0.25
N PRO A 46 16.82 -6.19 -0.69
CA PRO A 46 17.41 -7.22 0.15
C PRO A 46 18.07 -6.59 1.38
N GLY A 47 17.76 -7.10 2.58
CA GLY A 47 18.36 -6.64 3.84
C GLY A 47 17.53 -5.62 4.63
N GLU A 48 16.62 -4.85 4.00
CA GLU A 48 15.71 -3.93 4.72
C GLU A 48 14.76 -4.68 5.66
N TYR A 49 14.41 -5.92 5.33
CA TYR A 49 13.61 -6.79 6.19
C TYR A 49 14.37 -7.31 7.42
N TYR A 50 15.65 -7.68 7.26
CA TYR A 50 16.45 -8.25 8.35
C TYR A 50 16.98 -7.21 9.34
N GLN A 51 17.01 -5.93 8.95
CA GLN A 51 17.43 -4.81 9.77
C GLN A 51 16.27 -3.83 10.07
N SER A 52 15.02 -4.25 9.83
CA SER A 52 13.87 -3.38 10.07
C SER A 52 13.59 -3.15 11.54
N THR A 53 13.15 -1.94 11.85
CA THR A 53 12.57 -1.61 13.15
C THR A 53 11.10 -2.01 13.17
N VAL A 54 10.55 -2.19 14.37
CA VAL A 54 9.10 -2.39 14.55
C VAL A 54 8.30 -1.22 13.98
N GLU A 55 8.84 0.00 14.09
CA GLU A 55 8.25 1.21 13.50
C GLU A 55 8.13 1.11 11.97
N ASN A 56 9.17 0.62 11.28
CA ASN A 56 9.12 0.43 9.83
C ASN A 56 8.04 -0.59 9.41
N GLU A 57 7.87 -1.66 10.20
CA GLU A 57 6.83 -2.67 9.96
C GLU A 57 5.42 -2.07 10.13
N PHE A 58 5.21 -1.21 11.13
CA PHE A 58 3.95 -0.48 11.31
C PHE A 58 3.69 0.47 10.14
N GLU A 59 4.69 1.25 9.70
CA GLU A 59 4.56 2.14 8.55
C GLU A 59 4.22 1.36 7.27
N PHE A 60 4.83 0.19 7.07
CA PHE A 60 4.52 -0.68 5.95
C PHE A 60 3.05 -1.16 5.99
N ILE A 61 2.56 -1.58 7.16
CA ILE A 61 1.16 -2.02 7.34
C ILE A 61 0.18 -0.88 7.12
N GLU A 62 0.51 0.34 7.57
CA GLU A 62 -0.31 1.53 7.33
C GLU A 62 -0.44 1.86 5.84
N LYS A 63 0.68 1.84 5.11
CA LYS A 63 0.70 2.05 3.65
C LYS A 63 -0.11 0.95 2.94
N TYR A 64 0.05 -0.31 3.35
CA TYR A 64 -0.72 -1.42 2.82
C TYR A 64 -2.23 -1.24 3.01
N CYS A 65 -2.64 -0.93 4.25
CA CYS A 65 -4.03 -0.71 4.62
C CYS A 65 -4.63 0.46 3.85
N THR A 66 -3.89 1.55 3.68
CA THR A 66 -4.31 2.72 2.90
C THR A 66 -4.60 2.35 1.45
N LEU A 67 -3.76 1.52 0.82
CA LEU A 67 -4.00 1.03 -0.53
C LEU A 67 -5.20 0.07 -0.61
N GLN A 68 -5.38 -0.81 0.38
CA GLN A 68 -6.55 -1.70 0.44
C GLN A 68 -7.86 -0.91 0.62
N LYS A 69 -7.85 0.22 1.32
CA LYS A 69 -9.02 1.11 1.43
C LYS A 69 -9.47 1.67 0.09
N LEU A 70 -8.59 1.80 -0.92
CA LEU A 70 -9.04 2.19 -2.27
C LEU A 70 -9.99 1.17 -2.89
N ARG A 71 -9.80 -0.12 -2.56
CA ARG A 71 -10.65 -1.23 -3.01
C ARG A 71 -11.95 -1.31 -2.21
N PHE A 72 -11.84 -1.31 -0.89
CA PHE A 72 -12.99 -1.56 -0.01
C PHE A 72 -13.77 -0.29 0.35
N LYS A 73 -13.18 0.89 0.12
CA LYS A 73 -13.74 2.20 0.45
C LYS A 73 -14.23 2.20 1.90
N GLU A 74 -15.48 2.59 2.13
CA GLU A 74 -16.12 2.65 3.44
C GLU A 74 -16.40 1.28 4.07
N LYS A 75 -16.18 0.18 3.34
CA LYS A 75 -16.37 -1.19 3.86
C LYS A 75 -15.16 -1.70 4.66
N MET A 76 -14.13 -0.89 4.85
CA MET A 76 -12.92 -1.26 5.56
C MET A 76 -12.47 -0.12 6.48
N GLU A 77 -12.47 -0.41 7.78
CA GLU A 77 -11.87 0.44 8.81
C GLU A 77 -10.60 -0.23 9.33
N THR A 78 -9.62 0.59 9.69
CA THR A 78 -8.33 0.10 10.22
C THR A 78 -7.95 0.91 11.44
N LEU A 79 -7.68 0.23 12.54
CA LEU A 79 -7.12 0.79 13.76
C LEU A 79 -5.77 0.11 13.99
N ILE A 80 -4.71 0.91 14.04
CA ILE A 80 -3.33 0.44 14.25
C ILE A 80 -2.85 1.16 15.51
N ASN A 81 -2.56 0.38 16.56
CA ASN A 81 -2.09 0.87 17.84
C ASN A 81 -0.68 0.32 18.08
N CYS A 82 0.22 1.19 18.54
CA CYS A 82 1.52 0.80 19.09
C CYS A 82 1.44 0.72 20.61
#